data_AF-J2GDN0-F1
#
_entry.id   AF-J2GDN0-F1
#
_cell.length_a   1.000
_cell.length_b   1.000
_cell.length_c   1.000
_cell.angle_alpha   90.00
_cell.angle_beta   90.00
_cell.angle_gamma   90.00
#
_symmetry.space_group_name_H-M   'P 1'
#
loop_
_entity.id
_entity.type
_entity.pdbx_description
1 polymer ?
#
loop_
_entity_poly.entity_id
_entity_poly.type
_entity_poly.pdbx_seq_one_letter_code
_entity_poly.pdbx_strand_id
1 'polypeptide(L)'
;MTTKVSRIIEELADREAIRECLCRYARGVDRLDADMVRSAYWPDCIDAHMGFTGNAEEFIAWAFPVMKSMDQTMHIVGNVLVWVRDDEADAEAYFYGIHRINLPDGSKSDVIGAGRYLDTFEKRDDEWRISRRLVVTDWFRQYPDSADWSQGMLGIMVDPGARFPDDESYKRVRIG
;
A
#
# COMPACT_ATOMS: atom_id res chain seq x y z
N MET A 1 -28.52 -23.73 6.44
CA MET A 1 -27.95 -24.13 5.14
C MET A 1 -26.48 -24.42 5.37
N THR A 2 -25.97 -25.58 4.94
CA THR A 2 -24.56 -25.94 5.12
C THR A 2 -23.75 -25.42 3.93
N THR A 3 -22.72 -24.62 4.18
CA THR A 3 -21.77 -24.18 3.14
C THR A 3 -21.02 -25.40 2.60
N LYS A 4 -20.96 -25.55 1.28
CA LYS A 4 -20.21 -26.64 0.64
C LYS A 4 -18.71 -26.39 0.75
N VAL A 5 -17.91 -27.44 0.91
CA VAL A 5 -16.44 -27.36 0.96
C VAL A 5 -15.85 -26.70 -0.30
N SER A 6 -16.43 -26.94 -1.49
CA SER A 6 -15.99 -26.29 -2.73
C SER A 6 -16.10 -24.77 -2.66
N ARG A 7 -17.21 -24.25 -2.11
CA ARG A 7 -17.41 -22.82 -1.89
C ARG A 7 -16.39 -22.24 -0.90
N ILE A 8 -15.97 -23.03 0.09
CA ILE A 8 -14.90 -22.62 1.02
C ILE A 8 -13.57 -22.49 0.27
N ILE A 9 -13.25 -23.40 -0.66
CA ILE A 9 -11.99 -23.36 -1.42
C ILE A 9 -11.94 -22.15 -2.36
N GLU A 10 -13.01 -21.90 -3.12
CA GLU A 10 -13.11 -20.74 -4.00
C GLU A 10 -12.98 -19.43 -3.20
N GLU A 11 -13.73 -19.33 -2.09
CA GLU A 11 -13.68 -18.15 -1.23
C GLU A 11 -12.30 -17.94 -0.57
N LEU A 12 -11.53 -19.00 -0.34
CA LEU A 12 -10.14 -18.88 0.14
C LEU A 12 -9.21 -18.30 -0.94
N ALA A 13 -9.36 -18.73 -2.19
CA ALA A 13 -8.56 -18.20 -3.30
C ALA A 13 -8.87 -16.71 -3.54
N ASP A 14 -10.16 -16.34 -3.56
CA ASP A 14 -10.59 -14.95 -3.75
C ASP A 14 -10.06 -14.05 -2.62
N ARG A 15 -10.15 -14.51 -1.37
CA ARG A 15 -9.61 -13.76 -0.21
C ARG A 15 -8.10 -13.56 -0.29
N GLU A 16 -7.35 -14.54 -0.78
CA GLU A 16 -5.90 -14.40 -0.93
C GLU A 16 -5.55 -13.45 -2.08
N ALA A 17 -6.25 -13.54 -3.21
CA ALA A 17 -6.07 -12.60 -4.32
C ALA A 17 -6.33 -11.14 -3.89
N ILE A 18 -7.35 -10.91 -3.05
CA ILE A 18 -7.63 -9.59 -2.45
C ILE A 18 -6.51 -9.14 -1.52
N ARG A 19 -5.98 -10.03 -0.66
CA ARG A 19 -4.83 -9.71 0.22
C ARG A 19 -3.59 -9.37 -0.58
N GLU A 20 -3.30 -10.13 -1.63
CA GLU A 20 -2.20 -9.85 -2.54
C GLU A 20 -2.38 -8.48 -3.21
N CYS A 21 -3.59 -8.14 -3.65
CA CYS A 21 -3.91 -6.83 -4.21
C CYS A 21 -3.58 -5.67 -3.25
N LEU A 22 -3.94 -5.80 -1.97
CA LEU A 22 -3.58 -4.83 -0.92
C LEU A 22 -2.05 -4.71 -0.75
N CYS A 23 -1.33 -5.83 -0.78
CA CYS A 23 0.13 -5.87 -0.67
C CYS A 23 0.82 -5.26 -1.90
N ARG A 24 0.31 -5.53 -3.11
CA ARG A 24 0.80 -4.92 -4.37
C ARG A 24 0.62 -3.41 -4.32
N TYR A 25 -0.54 -2.92 -3.89
CA TYR A 25 -0.75 -1.49 -3.69
C TYR A 25 0.30 -0.87 -2.75
N ALA A 26 0.43 -1.39 -1.53
CA ALA A 26 1.33 -0.85 -0.52
C ALA A 26 2.78 -0.84 -1.01
N ARG A 27 3.23 -1.95 -1.58
CA ARG A 27 4.56 -2.07 -2.17
C ARG A 27 4.78 -1.11 -3.33
N GLY A 28 3.81 -1.00 -4.24
CA GLY A 28 3.89 -0.12 -5.41
C GLY A 28 4.05 1.34 -5.01
N VAL A 29 3.24 1.79 -4.04
CA VAL A 29 3.38 3.11 -3.40
C VAL A 29 4.77 3.27 -2.79
N ASP A 30 5.22 2.33 -1.96
CA ASP A 30 6.52 2.42 -1.29
C ASP A 30 7.74 2.27 -2.19
N ARG A 31 7.55 1.83 -3.43
CA ARG A 31 8.64 1.78 -4.43
C ARG A 31 8.45 2.79 -5.54
N LEU A 32 7.41 3.62 -5.50
CA LEU A 32 7.05 4.52 -6.60
C LEU A 32 6.92 3.76 -7.94
N ASP A 33 6.43 2.52 -7.87
CA ASP A 33 6.18 1.65 -9.02
C ASP A 33 4.74 1.83 -9.46
N ALA A 34 4.55 2.68 -10.47
CA ALA A 34 3.23 3.05 -10.97
C ALA A 34 2.49 1.85 -11.58
N ASP A 35 3.20 0.92 -12.23
CA ASP A 35 2.57 -0.25 -12.84
C ASP A 35 2.09 -1.24 -11.78
N MET A 36 2.84 -1.38 -10.69
CA MET A 36 2.40 -2.17 -9.54
C MET A 36 1.16 -1.55 -8.86
N VAL A 37 1.11 -0.22 -8.71
CA VAL A 37 -0.09 0.47 -8.20
C VAL A 37 -1.27 0.25 -9.16
N ARG A 38 -1.10 0.45 -10.47
CA ARG A 38 -2.16 0.21 -11.48
C ARG A 38 -2.70 -1.21 -11.41
N SER A 39 -1.83 -2.20 -11.19
CA SER A 39 -2.25 -3.59 -11.11
C SER A 39 -3.22 -3.87 -9.96
N ALA A 40 -3.22 -3.04 -8.91
CA ALA A 40 -4.10 -3.19 -7.75
C ALA A 40 -5.48 -2.53 -7.94
N TYR A 41 -5.68 -1.72 -8.98
CA TYR A 41 -6.92 -0.99 -9.21
C TYR A 41 -7.55 -1.34 -10.56
N TRP A 42 -8.88 -1.29 -10.60
CA TRP A 42 -9.57 -1.15 -11.87
C TRP A 42 -9.38 0.27 -12.42
N PRO A 43 -9.25 0.46 -13.75
CA PRO A 43 -9.07 1.80 -14.33
C PRO A 43 -10.19 2.79 -14.01
N ASP A 44 -11.41 2.28 -13.80
CA ASP A 44 -12.61 3.02 -13.43
C ASP A 44 -12.81 3.15 -11.90
N CYS A 45 -11.78 2.86 -11.10
CA CYS A 45 -11.90 2.93 -9.65
C CYS A 45 -12.14 4.36 -9.13
N ILE A 46 -12.66 4.45 -7.91
CA ILE A 46 -12.69 5.70 -7.14
C ILE A 46 -11.86 5.51 -5.87
N ASP A 47 -10.86 6.35 -5.70
CA ASP A 47 -10.00 6.35 -4.53
C ASP A 47 -10.07 7.70 -3.80
N ALA A 48 -10.39 7.66 -2.51
CA ALA A 48 -10.42 8.80 -1.61
C ALA A 48 -9.34 8.67 -0.53
N HIS A 49 -8.30 9.50 -0.64
CA HIS A 49 -7.16 9.58 0.29
C HIS A 49 -7.05 10.97 0.90
N MET A 50 -7.45 11.13 2.16
CA MET A 50 -7.32 12.42 2.87
C MET A 50 -7.96 13.58 2.06
N GLY A 51 -7.13 14.46 1.45
CA GLY A 51 -7.57 15.57 0.60
C GLY A 51 -7.63 15.27 -0.90
N PHE A 52 -7.38 14.02 -1.31
CA PHE A 52 -7.45 13.54 -2.69
C PHE A 52 -8.70 12.70 -2.92
N THR A 53 -9.34 12.88 -4.08
CA THR A 53 -10.34 11.97 -4.64
C THR A 53 -10.17 11.88 -6.14
N GLY A 54 -10.07 10.67 -6.70
CA GLY A 54 -9.90 10.43 -8.14
C GLY A 54 -9.69 8.94 -8.47
N ASN A 55 -9.29 8.64 -9.69
CA ASN A 55 -8.90 7.27 -10.08
C ASN A 55 -7.41 6.98 -9.76
N ALA A 56 -6.95 5.78 -10.08
CA ALA A 56 -5.58 5.34 -9.81
C ALA A 56 -4.50 6.18 -10.51
N GLU A 57 -4.72 6.63 -11.76
CA GLU A 57 -3.75 7.48 -12.47
C GLU A 57 -3.63 8.85 -11.83
N GLU A 58 -4.77 9.44 -11.46
CA GLU A 58 -4.82 10.72 -10.76
C GLU A 58 -4.17 10.62 -9.38
N PHE A 59 -4.37 9.49 -8.68
CA PHE A 59 -3.73 9.23 -7.40
C PHE A 59 -2.21 9.13 -7.55
N ILE A 60 -1.72 8.38 -8.53
CA ILE A 60 -0.28 8.26 -8.82
C ILE A 60 0.31 9.65 -9.12
N ALA A 61 -0.33 10.43 -9.98
CA ALA A 61 0.11 11.77 -10.34
C ALA A 61 0.14 12.74 -9.15
N TRP A 62 -0.79 12.58 -8.20
CA TRP A 62 -0.88 13.40 -6.99
C TRP A 62 0.12 12.96 -5.89
N ALA A 63 0.19 11.65 -5.61
CA ALA A 63 0.93 11.11 -4.47
C ALA A 63 2.44 10.96 -4.75
N PHE A 64 2.83 10.52 -5.95
CA PHE A 64 4.23 10.17 -6.22
C PHE A 64 5.19 11.35 -6.11
N PRO A 65 4.86 12.58 -6.57
CA PRO A 65 5.73 13.73 -6.37
C PRO A 65 6.01 14.02 -4.89
N VAL A 66 4.98 13.89 -4.05
CA VAL A 66 5.08 14.10 -2.60
C VAL A 66 5.98 13.02 -1.99
N MET A 67 5.71 11.75 -2.27
CA MET A 67 6.49 10.64 -1.72
C MET A 67 7.92 10.57 -2.25
N LYS A 68 8.18 11.06 -3.46
CA LYS A 68 9.55 11.18 -4.01
C LYS A 68 10.40 12.19 -3.25
N SER A 69 9.77 13.16 -2.58
CA SER A 69 10.49 14.09 -1.70
C SER A 69 10.84 13.48 -0.33
N MET A 70 10.31 12.31 -0.01
CA MET A 70 10.58 11.54 1.20
C MET A 70 11.69 10.52 0.93
N ASP A 71 12.65 10.41 1.85
CA ASP A 71 13.73 9.44 1.73
C ASP A 71 13.19 8.01 1.69
N GLN A 72 12.27 7.71 2.59
CA GLN A 72 11.78 6.36 2.84
C GLN A 72 10.29 6.39 3.14
N THR A 73 9.56 5.44 2.56
CA THR A 73 8.19 5.12 2.98
C THR A 73 8.04 3.61 3.12
N MET A 74 7.21 3.20 4.07
CA MET A 74 6.86 1.81 4.28
C MET A 74 5.44 1.71 4.84
N HIS A 75 4.59 0.94 4.19
CA HIS A 75 3.24 0.61 4.61
C HIS A 75 3.18 -0.86 5.01
N ILE A 76 2.84 -1.09 6.27
CA ILE A 76 2.50 -2.43 6.76
C ILE A 76 0.98 -2.55 6.72
N VAL A 77 0.49 -3.53 5.96
CA VAL A 77 -0.92 -3.89 5.93
C VAL A 77 -1.15 -5.06 6.90
N GLY A 78 -2.13 -4.93 7.78
CA GLY A 78 -2.47 -5.91 8.80
C GLY A 78 -3.98 -6.01 9.02
N ASN A 79 -4.39 -6.97 9.85
CA ASN A 79 -5.79 -7.18 10.27
C ASN A 79 -6.80 -7.04 9.11
N VAL A 80 -6.61 -7.83 8.06
CA VAL A 80 -7.48 -7.77 6.87
C VAL A 80 -8.70 -8.67 7.07
N LEU A 81 -9.88 -8.07 7.07
CA LEU A 81 -11.18 -8.73 7.03
C LEU A 81 -11.76 -8.59 5.62
N VAL A 82 -12.30 -9.67 5.07
CA VAL A 82 -12.84 -9.71 3.70
C VAL A 82 -14.18 -10.41 3.71
N TRP A 83 -15.19 -9.78 3.08
CA TRP A 83 -16.54 -10.29 2.92
C TRP A 83 -16.87 -10.44 1.44
N VAL A 84 -16.66 -11.65 0.91
CA VAL A 84 -16.89 -11.97 -0.52
C VAL A 84 -18.37 -12.27 -0.77
N ARG A 85 -18.90 -11.74 -1.87
CA ARG A 85 -20.25 -11.92 -2.39
C ARG A 85 -20.18 -12.06 -3.91
N ASP A 86 -20.04 -13.30 -4.35
CA ASP A 86 -19.84 -13.64 -5.77
C ASP A 86 -18.63 -12.87 -6.35
N ASP A 87 -18.84 -12.03 -7.37
CA ASP A 87 -17.78 -11.26 -8.03
C ASP A 87 -17.54 -9.87 -7.38
N GLU A 88 -18.06 -9.65 -6.17
CA GLU A 88 -17.79 -8.45 -5.37
C GLU A 88 -17.27 -8.81 -3.97
N ALA A 89 -16.47 -7.94 -3.37
CA ALA A 89 -16.09 -8.09 -1.97
C ALA A 89 -15.88 -6.74 -1.30
N ASP A 90 -16.21 -6.65 -0.01
CA ASP A 90 -15.70 -5.55 0.82
C ASP A 90 -14.53 -6.05 1.65
N ALA A 91 -13.57 -5.17 1.91
CA ALA A 91 -12.49 -5.42 2.84
C ALA A 91 -12.24 -4.23 3.76
N GLU A 92 -11.95 -4.54 5.03
CA GLU A 92 -11.30 -3.61 5.95
C GLU A 92 -9.88 -4.11 6.19
N ALA A 93 -8.89 -3.26 5.93
CA ALA A 93 -7.48 -3.56 6.16
C ALA A 93 -6.83 -2.44 6.97
N TYR A 94 -6.10 -2.80 8.02
CA TYR A 94 -5.39 -1.83 8.84
C TYR A 94 -4.08 -1.50 8.15
N PHE A 95 -3.69 -0.23 8.16
CA PHE A 95 -2.38 0.18 7.67
C PHE A 95 -1.59 0.91 8.74
N TYR A 96 -0.27 0.74 8.64
CA TYR A 96 0.72 1.50 9.39
C TYR A 96 1.76 2.04 8.40
N GLY A 97 1.67 3.33 8.08
CA GLY A 97 2.53 4.03 7.15
C GLY A 97 3.63 4.79 7.88
N ILE A 98 4.88 4.44 7.63
CA ILE A 98 6.07 5.07 8.20
C ILE A 98 6.77 5.85 7.10
N HIS A 99 6.97 7.15 7.31
CA HIS A 99 7.49 8.08 6.32
C HIS A 99 8.64 8.87 6.92
N ARG A 100 9.74 8.98 6.18
CA ARG A 100 10.84 9.88 6.52
C ARG A 100 10.78 11.13 5.66
N ILE A 101 10.38 12.23 6.27
CA ILE A 101 10.19 13.49 5.56
C ILE A 101 11.45 14.36 5.65
N ASN A 102 11.80 14.99 4.54
CA ASN A 102 12.85 16.00 4.45
C ASN A 102 12.24 17.38 4.72
N LEU A 103 12.77 18.10 5.71
CA LEU A 103 12.28 19.41 6.11
C LEU A 103 13.04 20.54 5.39
N PRO A 104 12.44 21.74 5.21
CA PRO A 104 13.07 22.85 4.49
C PRO A 104 14.39 23.34 5.09
N ASP A 105 14.60 23.14 6.39
CA ASP A 105 15.83 23.50 7.10
C ASP A 105 16.96 22.45 6.96
N GLY A 106 16.72 21.39 6.19
CA GLY A 106 17.65 20.28 5.97
C GLY A 106 17.60 19.19 7.04
N SER A 107 16.81 19.37 8.10
CA SER A 107 16.54 18.32 9.09
C SER A 107 15.54 17.28 8.55
N LYS A 108 15.38 16.19 9.29
CA LYS A 108 14.48 15.07 8.92
C LYS A 108 13.61 14.69 10.11
N SER A 109 12.39 14.26 9.80
CA SER A 109 11.40 13.83 10.78
C SER A 109 10.78 12.52 10.33
N ASP A 110 10.53 11.61 11.27
CA ASP A 110 9.74 10.40 10.99
C ASP A 110 8.26 10.66 11.34
N VAL A 111 7.39 10.43 10.35
CA VAL A 111 5.93 10.52 10.49
C VAL A 111 5.32 9.14 10.37
N ILE A 112 4.53 8.77 11.37
CA ILE A 112 3.74 7.56 11.40
C ILE A 112 2.27 7.93 11.22
N GLY A 113 1.65 7.43 10.16
CA GLY A 113 0.20 7.45 9.98
C GLY A 113 -0.37 6.06 10.16
N ALA A 114 -1.50 5.93 10.85
CA ALA A 114 -2.17 4.66 11.03
C ALA A 114 -3.68 4.81 10.80
N GLY A 115 -4.29 3.78 10.24
CA GLY A 115 -5.68 3.84 9.88
C GLY A 115 -6.18 2.58 9.21
N ARG A 116 -7.22 2.75 8.39
CA ARG A 116 -7.88 1.67 7.67
C ARG A 116 -8.08 2.01 6.20
N TYR A 117 -7.84 1.04 5.35
CA TYR A 117 -8.41 0.97 4.00
C TYR A 117 -9.78 0.32 4.12
N LEU A 118 -10.80 1.04 3.66
CA LEU A 118 -12.16 0.54 3.48
C LEU A 118 -12.40 0.41 1.99
N ASP A 119 -12.27 -0.82 1.51
CA ASP A 119 -12.19 -1.11 0.09
C ASP A 119 -13.40 -1.92 -0.38
N THR A 120 -13.88 -1.60 -1.59
CA THR A 120 -14.71 -2.48 -2.39
C THR A 120 -13.87 -3.00 -3.54
N PHE A 121 -13.91 -4.32 -3.71
CA PHE A 121 -13.24 -5.07 -4.77
C PHE A 121 -14.28 -5.64 -5.73
N GLU A 122 -13.89 -5.73 -6.99
CA GLU A 122 -14.64 -6.41 -8.03
C GLU A 122 -13.76 -7.44 -8.72
N LYS A 123 -14.34 -8.59 -9.04
CA LYS A 123 -13.75 -9.64 -9.85
C LYS A 123 -14.15 -9.44 -11.32
N ARG A 124 -13.18 -9.33 -12.21
CA ARG A 124 -13.42 -9.27 -13.67
C ARG A 124 -12.38 -10.15 -14.35
N ASP A 125 -12.82 -11.03 -15.25
CA ASP A 125 -11.96 -11.96 -15.97
C ASP A 125 -11.01 -12.78 -15.06
N ASP A 126 -11.54 -13.27 -13.94
CA ASP A 126 -10.83 -14.03 -12.88
C ASP A 126 -9.76 -13.24 -12.09
N GLU A 127 -9.76 -11.91 -12.19
CA GLU A 127 -8.86 -11.04 -11.45
C GLU A 127 -9.61 -10.17 -10.44
N TRP A 128 -9.08 -10.06 -9.22
CA TRP A 128 -9.58 -9.13 -8.19
C TRP A 128 -8.77 -7.85 -8.18
N ARG A 129 -9.44 -6.70 -8.25
CA ARG A 129 -8.83 -5.38 -8.04
C ARG A 129 -9.77 -4.45 -7.29
N ILE A 130 -9.19 -3.38 -6.74
CA ILE A 130 -9.92 -2.34 -6.00
C ILE A 130 -10.78 -1.56 -7.01
N SER A 131 -12.09 -1.52 -6.80
CA SER A 131 -13.01 -0.64 -7.54
C SER A 131 -13.35 0.62 -6.75
N ARG A 132 -13.35 0.57 -5.41
CA ARG A 132 -13.47 1.74 -4.55
C ARG A 132 -12.57 1.64 -3.34
N ARG A 133 -11.97 2.76 -2.93
CA ARG A 133 -11.22 2.88 -1.69
C ARG A 133 -11.60 4.15 -0.95
N LEU A 134 -11.77 4.01 0.35
CA LEU A 134 -11.72 5.12 1.30
C LEU A 134 -10.61 4.86 2.31
N VAL A 135 -9.70 5.81 2.44
CA VAL A 135 -8.64 5.76 3.45
C VAL A 135 -9.05 6.59 4.66
N VAL A 136 -9.31 5.89 5.76
CA VAL A 136 -9.61 6.49 7.04
C VAL A 136 -8.32 6.57 7.85
N THR A 137 -7.90 7.79 8.19
CA THR A 137 -6.80 8.00 9.13
C THR A 137 -7.36 7.98 10.55
N ASP A 138 -7.00 6.98 11.34
CA ASP A 138 -7.47 6.86 12.72
C ASP A 138 -6.58 7.66 13.68
N TRP A 139 -5.26 7.67 13.45
CA TRP A 139 -4.32 8.49 14.20
C TRP A 139 -2.99 8.69 13.47
N PHE A 140 -2.20 9.64 13.93
CA PHE A 140 -0.83 9.83 13.47
C PHE A 140 0.08 10.28 14.62
N ARG A 141 1.39 10.10 14.43
CA ARG A 141 2.42 10.63 15.32
C ARG A 141 3.59 11.12 14.50
N GLN A 142 4.15 12.25 14.91
CA GLN A 142 5.36 12.80 14.31
C GLN A 142 6.47 12.81 15.36
N TYR A 143 7.64 12.34 14.97
CA TYR A 143 8.88 12.44 15.73
C TYR A 143 9.71 13.57 15.13
N PRO A 144 10.22 14.50 15.95
CA PRO A 144 10.97 15.65 15.45
C PRO A 144 12.34 15.27 14.88
N ASP A 145 12.76 14.03 15.10
CA ASP A 145 14.01 13.43 14.67
C ASP A 145 13.76 12.18 13.80
N SER A 146 14.87 11.63 13.28
CA SER A 146 14.88 10.54 12.32
C SER A 146 16.24 9.82 12.36
N ALA A 147 16.36 8.65 11.74
CA ALA A 147 17.61 7.87 11.81
C ALA A 147 18.76 8.55 11.05
N ASP A 148 19.93 8.60 11.69
CA ASP A 148 21.17 9.13 11.14
C ASP A 148 21.98 8.03 10.45
N TRP A 149 21.83 7.93 9.12
CA TRP A 149 22.58 6.97 8.31
C TRP A 149 24.09 7.21 8.30
N SER A 150 24.58 8.40 8.70
CA SER A 150 26.03 8.68 8.78
C SER A 150 26.73 7.90 9.89
N GLN A 151 25.98 7.47 10.91
CA GLN A 151 26.47 6.63 12.01
C GLN A 151 26.25 5.13 11.74
N GLY A 152 25.46 4.79 10.72
CA GLY A 152 25.04 3.41 10.44
C GLY A 152 24.06 2.84 11.48
N MET A 153 23.50 1.68 11.17
CA MET A 153 22.65 0.94 12.10
C MET A 153 23.54 0.20 13.09
N LEU A 154 23.54 0.63 14.36
CA LEU A 154 24.42 0.08 15.41
C LEU A 154 25.91 0.19 15.07
N GLY A 155 26.32 1.25 14.35
CA GLY A 155 27.71 1.42 13.89
C GLY A 155 28.05 0.66 12.60
N ILE A 156 27.10 -0.06 12.01
CA ILE A 156 27.27 -0.78 10.75
C ILE A 156 26.71 0.08 9.62
N MET A 157 27.57 0.44 8.66
CA MET A 157 27.14 1.16 7.47
C MET A 157 26.24 0.27 6.63
N VAL A 158 25.01 0.73 6.42
CA VAL A 158 24.00 0.06 5.61
C VAL A 158 23.38 1.07 4.68
N ASP A 159 23.19 0.68 3.43
CA ASP A 159 22.44 1.49 2.48
C ASP A 159 20.94 1.26 2.72
N PRO A 160 20.13 2.33 2.78
CA PRO A 160 18.68 2.19 2.87
C PRO A 160 18.12 1.53 1.60
N GLY A 161 16.95 0.89 1.73
CA GLY A 161 16.22 0.38 0.57
C GLY A 161 15.92 1.48 -0.45
N ALA A 162 15.90 1.13 -1.73
CA ALA A 162 15.70 2.08 -2.82
C ALA A 162 14.25 2.05 -3.33
N ARG A 163 14.00 2.82 -4.38
CA ARG A 163 12.72 2.81 -5.12
C ARG A 163 12.87 1.97 -6.38
N PHE A 164 11.77 1.73 -7.08
CA PHE A 164 11.80 1.13 -8.42
C PHE A 164 12.63 1.99 -9.38
N PRO A 165 13.43 1.39 -10.30
CA PRO A 165 13.69 -0.05 -10.44
C PRO A 165 14.90 -0.55 -9.62
N ASP A 166 15.58 0.34 -8.90
CA ASP A 166 16.89 0.05 -8.29
C ASP A 166 16.83 -0.70 -6.96
N ASP A 167 15.66 -0.80 -6.34
CA ASP A 167 15.47 -1.54 -5.09
C ASP A 167 15.83 -3.02 -5.26
N GLU A 168 16.48 -3.57 -4.23
CA GLU A 168 17.02 -4.92 -4.30
C GLU A 168 15.96 -6.00 -4.47
N SER A 169 14.72 -5.71 -4.08
CA SER A 169 13.61 -6.64 -4.31
C SER A 169 13.34 -6.88 -5.81
N TYR A 170 13.58 -5.91 -6.70
CA TYR A 170 13.43 -6.11 -8.15
C TYR A 170 14.59 -6.88 -8.79
N LYS A 171 15.72 -6.97 -8.10
CA LYS A 171 16.91 -7.71 -8.55
C LYS A 171 16.91 -9.16 -8.04
N ARG A 172 16.33 -9.39 -6.86
CA ARG A 172 16.44 -10.66 -6.12
C ARG A 172 15.14 -11.44 -6.04
N VAL A 173 13.99 -10.79 -6.12
CA VAL A 173 12.68 -11.45 -6.03
C VAL A 173 12.03 -11.44 -7.41
N ARG A 174 11.62 -12.61 -7.88
CA ARG A 174 10.80 -12.72 -9.10
C ARG A 174 9.34 -12.57 -8.68
N ILE A 175 8.79 -11.39 -8.94
CA ILE A 175 7.37 -11.13 -8.80
C ILE A 175 6.72 -11.57 -10.11
N GLY A 176 5.69 -12.41 -10.01
CA GLY A 176 4.99 -13.01 -11.15
C GLY A 176 4.21 -12.00 -11.97
#